data_AF-A0A7D7Z515-F1
#
_entry.id   AF-A0A7D7Z515-F1
#
_cell.length_a   1.000
_cell.length_b   1.000
_cell.length_c   1.000
_cell.angle_alpha   90.00
_cell.angle_beta   90.00
_cell.angle_gamma   90.00
#
_symmetry.space_group_name_H-M   'P 1'
#
loop_
_entity.id
_entity.type
_entity.pdbx_description
1 polymer ?
#
loop_
_entity_poly.entity_id
_entity_poly.type
_entity_poly.pdbx_seq_one_letter_code
_entity_poly.pdbx_strand_id
1 'polypeptide(L)'
;MLIYILHFEKQKDLTDEDKPVTLKQEILDKLGALLIAAFGLVAALAWNDAIKAVFKEIFGDSSTVVPMLIYASMVTVIAVILIILVARTIANSKNR
;
A
#
# COMPACT_ATOMS: atom_id res chain seq x y z
N MET A 1 0.79 -28.75 38.18
CA MET A 1 0.65 -27.36 37.67
C MET A 1 1.08 -27.24 36.21
N LEU A 2 2.29 -27.66 35.83
CA LEU A 2 2.82 -27.52 34.46
C LEU A 2 2.01 -28.26 33.37
N ILE A 3 1.53 -29.49 33.65
CA ILE A 3 0.70 -30.28 32.72
C ILE A 3 -0.67 -29.61 32.49
N TYR A 4 -1.24 -28.96 33.51
CA TYR A 4 -2.50 -28.22 33.41
C TYR A 4 -2.36 -26.97 32.56
N ILE A 5 -1.22 -26.27 32.68
CA ILE A 5 -0.91 -25.08 31.87
C ILE A 5 -0.78 -25.46 30.41
N LEU A 6 -0.02 -26.51 30.07
CA LEU A 6 0.10 -26.99 28.69
C LEU A 6 -1.24 -27.47 28.11
N HIS A 7 -2.08 -28.12 28.92
CA HIS A 7 -3.41 -28.54 28.49
C HIS A 7 -4.35 -27.34 28.25
N PHE A 8 -4.27 -26.31 29.08
CA PHE A 8 -5.06 -25.08 28.97
C PHE A 8 -4.59 -24.18 27.81
N GLU A 9 -3.28 -24.06 27.60
CA GLU A 9 -2.67 -23.29 26.51
C GLU A 9 -2.98 -23.94 25.16
N LYS A 10 -2.93 -25.27 25.08
CA LYS A 10 -3.35 -26.03 23.90
C LYS A 10 -4.85 -25.87 23.61
N GLN A 11 -5.71 -25.83 24.64
CA GLN A 11 -7.15 -25.56 24.48
C GLN A 11 -7.44 -24.13 24.02
N LYS A 12 -6.70 -23.14 24.54
CA LYS A 12 -6.83 -21.75 24.12
C LYS A 12 -6.48 -21.59 22.63
N ASP A 13 -5.40 -22.25 22.20
CA ASP A 13 -4.93 -22.29 20.81
C ASP A 13 -5.96 -22.95 19.87
N LEU A 14 -6.61 -24.03 20.31
CA LEU A 14 -7.67 -24.74 19.55
C LEU A 14 -8.98 -23.94 19.37
N THR A 15 -9.18 -22.84 20.09
CA THR A 15 -10.46 -22.07 20.09
C THR A 15 -10.41 -20.72 19.37
N ASP A 16 -9.23 -20.25 18.98
CA ASP A 16 -9.07 -18.99 18.23
C ASP A 16 -8.79 -19.20 16.73
N GLU A 17 -8.42 -20.42 16.30
CA GLU A 17 -7.99 -20.73 14.93
C GLU A 17 -9.12 -20.90 13.90
N ASP A 18 -10.42 -20.91 14.29
CA ASP A 18 -11.50 -21.30 13.36
C ASP A 18 -12.82 -20.55 13.59
N LYS A 19 -12.76 -19.23 13.85
CA LYS A 19 -13.98 -18.40 13.77
C LYS A 19 -14.33 -18.23 12.29
N PRO A 20 -15.49 -18.72 11.82
CA PRO A 20 -15.85 -18.59 10.42
C PRO A 20 -15.88 -17.10 10.05
N VAL A 21 -15.07 -16.71 9.07
CA VAL A 21 -15.13 -15.36 8.50
C VAL A 21 -16.57 -15.14 8.07
N THR A 22 -17.22 -14.17 8.69
CA THR A 22 -18.63 -13.92 8.40
C THR A 22 -18.73 -13.39 6.97
N LEU A 23 -19.80 -13.77 6.24
CA LEU A 23 -20.04 -13.27 4.88
C LEU A 23 -19.95 -11.72 4.80
N LYS A 24 -20.35 -11.03 5.87
CA LYS A 24 -20.23 -9.57 5.99
C LYS A 24 -18.77 -9.11 5.98
N GLN A 25 -17.88 -9.78 6.71
CA GLN A 25 -16.45 -9.45 6.74
C GLN A 25 -15.83 -9.65 5.36
N GLU A 26 -16.10 -10.78 4.70
CA GLU A 26 -15.56 -11.04 3.36
C GLU A 26 -16.04 -9.99 2.33
N ILE A 27 -17.32 -9.62 2.36
CA ILE A 27 -17.86 -8.56 1.49
C ILE A 27 -17.15 -7.23 1.77
N LEU A 28 -16.99 -6.85 3.04
CA LEU A 28 -16.32 -5.60 3.41
C LEU A 28 -14.85 -5.59 2.99
N ASP A 29 -14.14 -6.72 3.11
CA ASP A 29 -12.75 -6.83 2.68
C ASP A 29 -12.62 -6.67 1.16
N LYS A 30 -13.48 -7.33 0.38
CA LYS A 30 -13.47 -7.19 -1.09
C LYS A 30 -13.86 -5.79 -1.54
N LEU A 31 -14.87 -5.18 -0.91
CA LEU A 31 -15.26 -3.81 -1.20
C LEU A 31 -14.15 -2.82 -0.82
N GLY A 32 -13.50 -3.01 0.33
CA GLY A 32 -12.35 -2.21 0.75
C GLY A 32 -11.21 -2.29 -0.26
N ALA A 33 -10.86 -3.50 -0.71
CA ALA A 33 -9.85 -3.69 -1.75
C ALA A 33 -10.23 -2.99 -3.08
N LEU A 34 -11.50 -3.08 -3.50
CA LEU A 34 -11.99 -2.44 -4.72
C LEU A 34 -11.94 -0.91 -4.61
N LEU A 35 -12.33 -0.36 -3.45
CA LEU A 35 -12.26 1.07 -3.17
C LEU A 35 -10.81 1.57 -3.15
N ILE A 36 -9.91 0.86 -2.46
CA ILE A 36 -8.47 1.19 -2.44
C ILE A 36 -7.91 1.19 -3.87
N ALA A 37 -8.27 0.21 -4.70
CA ALA A 37 -7.84 0.15 -6.09
C ALA A 37 -8.39 1.32 -6.93
N ALA A 38 -9.69 1.61 -6.81
CA ALA A 38 -10.33 2.70 -7.53
C ALA A 38 -9.76 4.07 -7.14
N PHE A 39 -9.62 4.34 -5.84
CA PHE A 39 -9.02 5.59 -5.37
C PHE A 39 -7.52 5.66 -5.65
N GLY A 40 -6.80 4.54 -5.62
CA GLY A 40 -5.39 4.48 -6.02
C GLY A 40 -5.20 4.91 -7.48
N LEU A 41 -6.09 4.47 -8.38
CA LEU A 41 -6.08 4.88 -9.78
C LEU A 41 -6.39 6.38 -9.93
N VAL A 42 -7.44 6.87 -9.26
CA VAL A 42 -7.80 8.30 -9.29
C VAL A 42 -6.67 9.17 -8.75
N ALA A 43 -6.04 8.76 -7.64
CA ALA A 43 -4.92 9.47 -7.04
C ALA A 43 -3.70 9.52 -7.97
N ALA A 44 -3.39 8.41 -8.66
CA ALA A 44 -2.30 8.36 -9.62
C ALA A 44 -2.52 9.35 -10.79
N LEU A 45 -3.75 9.43 -11.32
CA LEU A 45 -4.10 10.38 -12.37
C LEU A 45 -4.04 11.83 -11.87
N ALA A 46 -4.60 12.11 -10.70
CA ALA A 46 -4.61 13.46 -10.14
C ALA A 46 -3.19 13.97 -9.82
N TRP A 47 -2.31 13.13 -9.28
CA TRP A 47 -0.94 13.50 -8.98
C TRP A 47 -0.10 13.76 -10.24
N ASN A 48 -0.32 13.00 -11.32
CA ASN A 48 0.30 13.27 -12.62
C ASN A 48 -0.01 14.68 -13.11
N ASP A 49 -1.29 15.07 -13.07
CA ASP A 49 -1.74 16.37 -13.56
C ASP A 49 -1.31 17.51 -12.62
N ALA A 50 -1.39 17.30 -11.31
CA ALA A 50 -0.95 18.27 -10.31
C ALA A 50 0.54 18.62 -10.44
N ILE A 51 1.42 17.61 -10.57
CA ILE A 51 2.85 17.87 -10.76
C ILE A 51 3.08 18.63 -12.07
N LYS A 52 2.43 18.25 -13.18
CA LYS A 52 2.56 18.97 -14.46
C LYS A 52 2.14 20.42 -14.36
N ALA A 53 1.05 20.71 -13.64
CA ALA A 53 0.60 22.08 -13.41
C ALA A 53 1.61 22.89 -12.60
N VAL A 54 2.17 22.32 -11.52
CA VAL A 54 3.23 22.96 -10.72
C VAL A 54 4.47 23.24 -11.58
N PHE A 55 4.88 22.28 -12.41
CA PHE A 55 6.01 22.47 -13.32
C PHE A 55 5.75 23.58 -14.34
N LYS A 56 4.53 23.68 -14.86
CA LYS A 56 4.13 24.75 -15.78
C LYS A 56 4.23 26.12 -15.12
N GLU A 57 3.81 26.24 -13.86
CA GLU A 57 3.87 27.51 -13.13
C GLU A 57 5.32 27.94 -12.84
N ILE A 58 6.21 27.00 -12.50
CA ILE A 58 7.60 27.30 -12.11
C ILE A 58 8.52 27.49 -13.32
N PHE A 59 8.36 26.67 -14.37
CA PHE A 59 9.28 26.63 -15.51
C PHE A 59 8.70 27.20 -16.81
N GLY A 60 7.45 27.67 -16.81
CA GLY A 60 6.77 28.16 -18.01
C GLY A 60 6.24 27.02 -18.88
N ASP A 61 6.47 27.07 -20.19
CA ASP A 61 5.83 26.13 -21.11
C ASP A 61 6.30 24.69 -20.88
N SER A 62 5.41 23.87 -20.32
CA SER A 62 5.65 22.45 -20.00
C SER A 62 5.81 21.55 -21.23
N SER A 63 5.68 22.14 -22.43
CA SER A 63 5.97 21.50 -23.73
C SER A 63 7.46 21.44 -24.07
N THR A 64 8.33 22.15 -23.33
CA THR A 64 9.77 22.09 -23.54
C THR A 64 10.38 20.79 -22.97
N VAL A 65 11.36 20.24 -23.68
CA VAL A 65 11.97 18.94 -23.36
C VAL A 65 12.62 18.91 -21.97
N VAL A 66 13.17 20.05 -21.53
CA VAL A 66 13.89 20.16 -20.25
C VAL A 66 12.95 19.94 -19.04
N PRO A 67 11.81 20.64 -18.89
CA PRO A 67 10.81 20.33 -17.86
C PRO A 67 10.33 18.88 -17.86
N MET A 68 10.12 18.27 -19.03
CA MET A 68 9.68 16.87 -19.12
C MET A 68 10.73 15.88 -18.57
N LEU A 69 12.02 16.13 -18.86
CA LEU A 69 13.11 15.30 -18.35
C LEU A 69 13.26 15.43 -16.83
N ILE A 70 13.14 16.65 -16.29
CA ILE A 70 13.19 16.88 -14.84
C ILE A 70 12.00 16.17 -14.17
N TYR A 71 10.79 16.34 -14.70
CA TYR A 71 9.59 15.64 -14.23
C TYR A 71 9.78 14.12 -14.19
N ALA A 72 10.20 13.52 -15.31
CA ALA A 72 10.40 12.07 -15.41
C ALA A 72 11.46 11.57 -14.42
N SER A 73 12.56 12.31 -14.26
CA SER A 73 13.62 11.94 -13.31
C SER A 73 13.14 11.97 -11.85
N MET A 74 12.41 13.01 -11.44
CA MET A 74 11.87 13.13 -10.09
C MET A 74 10.88 12.01 -9.76
N VAL A 75 9.91 11.77 -10.65
CA VAL A 75 8.91 10.72 -10.46
C VAL A 75 9.57 9.35 -10.35
N THR A 76 10.62 9.09 -11.15
CA THR A 76 11.37 7.83 -11.09
C THR A 76 12.08 7.64 -9.75
N VAL A 77 12.78 8.68 -9.26
CA VAL A 77 13.48 8.60 -7.96
C VAL A 77 12.50 8.33 -6.83
N ILE A 78 11.36 9.04 -6.80
CA ILE A 78 10.32 8.84 -5.79
C ILE A 78 9.76 7.42 -5.88
N ALA A 79 9.43 6.95 -7.08
CA ALA A 79 8.90 5.60 -7.29
C ALA A 79 9.87 4.52 -6.79
N VAL A 80 11.16 4.62 -7.11
CA VAL A 80 12.18 3.67 -6.65
C VAL A 80 12.29 3.65 -5.13
N ILE A 81 12.30 4.81 -4.48
CA ILE A 81 12.34 4.89 -3.01
C ILE A 81 11.11 4.20 -2.41
N LEU A 82 9.91 4.52 -2.90
CA LEU A 82 8.66 3.92 -2.40
C LEU A 82 8.65 2.40 -2.58
N ILE A 83 9.07 1.89 -3.74
CA ILE A 83 9.16 0.45 -4.01
C ILE A 83 10.14 -0.22 -3.04
N ILE A 84 11.31 0.37 -2.79
CA ILE A 84 12.31 -0.18 -1.85
C ILE A 84 11.74 -0.21 -0.42
N LEU A 85 11.05 0.84 0.02
CA LEU A 85 10.45 0.90 1.36
C LEU A 85 9.37 -0.17 1.57
N VAL A 86 8.50 -0.36 0.57
CA VAL A 86 7.46 -1.41 0.61
C VAL A 86 8.11 -2.80 0.61
N ALA A 87 9.07 -3.05 -0.28
CA ALA A 87 9.79 -4.32 -0.35
C ALA A 87 10.49 -4.66 0.99
N ARG A 88 11.11 -3.68 1.64
CA ARG A 88 11.73 -3.84 2.96
C ARG A 88 10.70 -4.16 4.05
N THR A 89 9.56 -3.50 4.04
CA THR A 89 8.49 -3.75 5.03
C THR A 89 7.96 -5.18 4.92
N ILE A 90 7.73 -5.66 3.69
CA ILE A 90 7.29 -7.04 3.44
C ILE A 90 8.37 -8.04 3.87
N ALA A 91 9.63 -7.79 3.52
CA ALA A 91 10.74 -8.67 3.90
C ALA A 91 10.90 -8.79 5.42
N ASN A 92 10.71 -7.70 6.16
CA ASN A 92 10.81 -7.68 7.61
C ASN A 92 9.60 -8.33 8.32
N SER A 93 8.42 -8.32 7.68
CA SER A 93 7.22 -8.99 8.21
C SER A 93 7.36 -10.52 8.26
N LYS A 94 8.12 -11.11 7.34
CA LYS A 94 8.33 -12.58 7.28
C LYS A 94 9.26 -13.11 8.40
N ASN A 95 9.93 -12.24 9.14
CA ASN A 95 10.88 -12.59 10.21
C ASN A 95 10.30 -12.41 11.63
N ARG A 96 8.99 -12.23 11.78
CA ARG A 96 8.30 -12.16 13.09
C ARG A 96 7.19 -13.19 13.18
#